data_AF-A0A928ZBT2-F1
#
_entry.id   AF-A0A928ZBT2-F1
#
_cell.length_a   1.000
_cell.length_b   1.000
_cell.length_c   1.000
_cell.angle_alpha   90.00
_cell.angle_beta   90.00
_cell.angle_gamma   90.00
#
_symmetry.space_group_name_H-M   'P 1'
#
loop_
_entity.id
_entity.type
_entity.pdbx_description
1 polymer ?
#
loop_
_entity_poly.entity_id
_entity_poly.type
_entity_poly.pdbx_seq_one_letter_code
_entity_poly.pdbx_strand_id
1 'polypeptide(L)'
;MAFEGFDVRSKGIQAVNTGEIDAMVSDRVLLTGEINRQGLNPNNYQTIPEQPLTCDYYGLILPTGDPQWRNTVNTFIRDRSAKQVFDEWLGEYYPQAIADLDYCQNQRKL
;
A
#
# COMPACT_ATOMS: atom_id res chain seq x y z
N MET A 1 -2.68 -10.16 -23.27
CA MET A 1 -2.47 -8.70 -23.29
C MET A 1 -1.31 -8.40 -22.34
N ALA A 2 -0.37 -7.53 -22.71
CA ALA A 2 0.73 -7.15 -21.82
C ALA A 2 0.38 -5.85 -21.09
N PHE A 3 0.40 -5.86 -19.76
CA PHE A 3 0.27 -4.66 -18.94
C PHE A 3 1.67 -4.09 -18.71
N GLU A 4 2.04 -3.07 -19.49
CA GLU A 4 3.35 -2.41 -19.40
C GLU A 4 3.20 -0.88 -19.27
N GLY A 5 4.18 -0.25 -18.62
CA GLY A 5 4.25 1.21 -18.47
C GLY A 5 3.74 1.76 -17.14
N PHE A 6 3.57 3.08 -17.08
CA PHE A 6 3.28 3.81 -15.82
C PHE A 6 1.82 3.69 -15.37
N ASP A 7 0.91 3.21 -16.21
CA ASP A 7 -0.54 3.13 -15.95
C ASP A 7 -1.04 1.71 -15.66
N VAL A 8 -0.12 0.75 -15.47
CA VAL A 8 -0.42 -0.67 -15.26
C VAL A 8 -1.42 -0.90 -14.13
N ARG A 9 -1.30 -0.17 -13.01
CA ARG A 9 -2.24 -0.30 -11.90
C ARG A 9 -3.64 0.15 -12.27
N SER A 10 -3.74 1.28 -12.96
CA SER A 10 -5.02 1.83 -13.38
C SER A 10 -5.73 0.90 -14.37
N LYS A 11 -4.98 0.43 -15.37
CA LYS A 11 -5.47 -0.56 -16.34
C LYS A 11 -5.83 -1.88 -15.68
N GLY A 12 -5.04 -2.36 -14.71
CA GLY A 12 -5.30 -3.59 -13.99
C GLY A 12 -6.63 -3.56 -13.23
N ILE A 13 -6.90 -2.48 -12.50
CA ILE A 13 -8.19 -2.29 -11.81
C ILE A 13 -9.35 -2.24 -12.81
N GLN A 14 -9.20 -1.55 -13.95
CA GLN A 14 -10.22 -1.51 -14.99
C GLN A 14 -10.47 -2.88 -15.64
N ALA A 15 -9.42 -3.65 -15.86
CA ALA A 15 -9.52 -5.00 -16.41
C ALA A 15 -10.24 -5.95 -15.44
N VAL A 16 -10.02 -5.83 -14.12
CA VAL A 16 -10.82 -6.54 -13.10
C VAL A 16 -12.27 -6.08 -13.15
N ASN A 17 -12.51 -4.77 -13.16
CA ASN A 17 -13.85 -4.18 -13.14
C ASN A 17 -14.71 -4.57 -14.37
N THR A 18 -14.06 -4.78 -15.53
CA THR A 18 -14.73 -5.16 -16.79
C THR A 18 -14.77 -6.68 -17.01
N GLY A 19 -14.17 -7.46 -16.11
CA GLY A 19 -14.11 -8.92 -16.23
C GLY A 19 -13.13 -9.43 -17.30
N GLU A 20 -12.19 -8.60 -17.75
CA GLU A 20 -11.12 -9.03 -18.66
C GLU A 20 -10.09 -9.93 -17.93
N ILE A 21 -9.86 -9.67 -16.64
CA ILE A 21 -9.07 -10.53 -15.74
C ILE A 21 -9.85 -10.79 -14.45
N ASP A 22 -9.61 -11.94 -13.82
CA ASP A 22 -10.32 -12.32 -12.59
C ASP A 22 -9.78 -11.61 -11.34
N ALA A 23 -8.48 -11.32 -11.30
CA ALA A 23 -7.82 -10.76 -10.14
C ALA A 23 -6.53 -10.01 -10.49
N MET A 24 -6.14 -9.06 -9.64
CA MET A 24 -4.87 -8.33 -9.71
C MET A 24 -4.09 -8.51 -8.41
N VAL A 25 -2.81 -8.84 -8.50
CA VAL A 25 -1.91 -8.99 -7.35
C VAL A 25 -1.09 -7.71 -7.16
N SER A 26 -1.15 -7.12 -5.97
CA SER A 26 -0.36 -5.95 -5.57
C SER A 26 -0.55 -5.70 -4.07
N ASP A 27 0.18 -4.71 -3.55
CA ASP A 27 -0.01 -4.14 -2.21
C ASP A 27 -1.45 -3.64 -2.01
N ARG A 28 -2.08 -4.06 -0.90
CA ARG A 28 -3.47 -3.73 -0.55
C ARG A 28 -3.72 -2.23 -0.55
N VAL A 29 -2.84 -1.45 0.09
CA VAL A 29 -2.94 0.01 0.16
C VAL A 29 -3.00 0.66 -1.23
N LEU A 30 -2.24 0.15 -2.21
CA LEU A 30 -2.22 0.70 -3.56
C LEU A 30 -3.43 0.27 -4.39
N LEU A 31 -3.94 -0.95 -4.18
CA LEU A 31 -5.19 -1.40 -4.81
C LEU A 31 -6.39 -0.59 -4.29
N THR A 32 -6.52 -0.45 -2.97
CA THR A 32 -7.57 0.37 -2.34
C THR A 32 -7.48 1.83 -2.79
N GLY A 33 -6.28 2.41 -2.78
CA GLY A 33 -6.07 3.78 -3.25
C GLY A 33 -6.47 3.97 -4.71
N GLU A 34 -6.17 3.01 -5.58
CA GLU A 34 -6.54 3.11 -7.00
C GLU A 34 -8.05 2.96 -7.23
N ILE A 35 -8.72 2.05 -6.51
CA ILE A 35 -10.19 1.91 -6.54
C ILE A 35 -10.85 3.24 -6.14
N ASN A 36 -10.38 3.85 -5.04
CA ASN A 36 -10.88 5.14 -4.56
C ASN A 36 -10.62 6.26 -5.58
N ARG A 37 -9.39 6.33 -6.13
CA ARG A 37 -8.99 7.34 -7.12
C ARG A 37 -9.83 7.29 -8.40
N GLN A 38 -10.28 6.09 -8.79
CA GLN A 38 -11.14 5.89 -9.96
C GLN A 38 -12.63 6.09 -9.68
N GLY A 39 -13.02 6.36 -8.42
CA GLY A 39 -14.43 6.53 -8.03
C GLY A 39 -15.25 5.23 -8.07
N LEU A 40 -14.59 4.08 -7.97
CA LEU A 40 -15.23 2.77 -8.00
C LEU A 40 -15.72 2.40 -6.60
N ASN A 41 -16.82 1.66 -6.50
CA ASN A 41 -17.38 1.23 -5.22
C ASN A 41 -16.50 0.11 -4.61
N PRO A 42 -15.86 0.32 -3.45
CA PRO A 42 -15.00 -0.69 -2.84
C PRO A 42 -15.71 -2.00 -2.50
N ASN A 43 -17.03 -1.95 -2.25
CA ASN A 43 -17.83 -3.15 -1.95
C ASN A 43 -17.98 -4.11 -3.13
N ASN A 44 -17.60 -3.69 -4.34
CA ASN A 44 -17.57 -4.57 -5.52
C ASN A 44 -16.27 -5.38 -5.61
N TYR A 45 -15.31 -5.15 -4.70
CA TYR A 45 -13.99 -5.78 -4.71
C TYR A 45 -13.77 -6.54 -3.42
N GLN A 46 -13.02 -7.64 -3.52
CA GLN A 46 -12.60 -8.43 -2.37
C GLN A 46 -11.08 -8.58 -2.40
N THR A 47 -10.43 -8.48 -1.24
CA THR A 47 -9.02 -8.88 -1.13
C THR A 47 -8.93 -10.36 -0.77
N ILE A 48 -8.18 -11.12 -1.55
CA ILE A 48 -7.99 -12.56 -1.35
C ILE A 48 -6.49 -12.88 -1.46
N PRO A 49 -5.86 -13.53 -0.46
CA PRO A 49 -6.42 -13.82 0.86
C PRO A 49 -6.65 -12.58 1.73
N GLU A 50 -7.43 -12.72 2.79
CA GLU A 50 -7.69 -11.63 3.75
C GLU A 50 -6.42 -11.22 4.52
N GLN A 51 -5.49 -12.15 4.75
CA GLN A 51 -4.17 -11.83 5.29
C GLN A 51 -3.15 -11.59 4.18
N PRO A 52 -2.18 -10.67 4.34
CA PRO A 52 -1.12 -10.45 3.36
C PRO A 52 -0.28 -11.72 3.08
N LEU A 53 0.07 -11.94 1.81
CA LEU A 53 0.99 -13.01 1.41
C LEU A 53 2.44 -12.69 1.81
N THR A 54 2.82 -11.42 1.74
CA THR A 54 4.13 -10.89 2.17
C THR A 54 3.94 -9.70 3.10
N CYS A 55 4.98 -9.39 3.86
CA CYS A 55 5.01 -8.32 4.85
C CYS A 55 6.18 -7.40 4.55
N ASP A 56 6.03 -6.63 3.47
CA ASP A 56 7.07 -5.74 2.96
C ASP A 56 6.79 -4.30 3.42
N TYR A 57 7.80 -3.68 4.05
CA TYR A 57 7.68 -2.34 4.60
C TYR A 57 8.28 -1.32 3.64
N TYR A 58 7.51 -0.28 3.31
CA TYR A 58 8.04 0.84 2.52
C TYR A 58 9.02 1.67 3.35
N GLY A 59 10.12 2.05 2.70
CA GLY A 59 11.13 2.93 3.25
C GLY A 59 11.60 3.94 2.21
N LEU A 60 12.23 5.00 2.68
CA LEU A 60 12.90 5.94 1.78
C LEU A 60 14.24 5.35 1.34
N ILE A 61 14.47 5.31 0.03
CA ILE A 61 15.75 4.92 -0.55
C ILE A 61 16.70 6.10 -0.39
N LEU A 62 17.82 5.88 0.29
CA LEU A 62 18.83 6.90 0.59
C LEU A 62 20.19 6.50 -0.01
N PRO A 63 21.06 7.48 -0.34
CA PRO A 63 22.43 7.18 -0.73
C PRO A 63 23.15 6.34 0.33
N THR A 64 24.00 5.42 -0.12
CA THR A 64 24.86 4.65 0.78
C THR A 64 25.99 5.52 1.33
N GLY A 65 26.47 5.21 2.53
CA GLY A 65 27.61 5.90 3.14
C GLY A 65 27.33 7.22 3.84
N ASP A 66 26.06 7.63 3.99
CA ASP A 66 25.68 8.87 4.70
C ASP A 66 24.81 8.60 5.95
N PRO A 67 25.43 8.24 7.09
CA PRO A 67 24.68 7.97 8.32
C PRO A 67 24.04 9.24 8.90
N GLN A 68 24.60 10.42 8.64
CA GLN A 68 24.05 11.69 9.12
C GLN A 68 22.72 11.98 8.41
N TRP A 69 22.70 11.84 7.08
CA TRP A 69 21.48 12.02 6.29
C TRP A 69 20.40 11.01 6.66
N ARG A 70 20.77 9.73 6.79
CA ARG A 70 19.84 8.70 7.28
C ARG A 70 19.25 9.05 8.64
N ASN A 71 20.06 9.59 9.56
CA ASN A 71 19.57 10.01 10.87
C ASN A 71 18.60 11.19 10.75
N THR A 72 18.93 12.22 9.96
CA THR A 72 18.04 13.36 9.72
C THR A 72 16.67 12.91 9.19
N VAL A 73 16.66 12.05 8.17
CA VAL A 73 15.42 11.50 7.59
C VAL A 73 14.62 10.71 8.63
N ASN A 74 15.28 9.82 9.38
CA ASN A 74 14.61 9.02 10.41
C ASN A 74 14.07 9.87 11.56
N THR A 75 14.76 10.93 11.95
CA THR A 75 14.27 11.89 12.96
C THR A 75 13.02 12.61 12.45
N PHE A 76 13.00 13.04 11.19
CA PHE A 76 11.84 13.70 10.59
C PHE A 76 10.62 12.76 10.51
N ILE A 77 10.79 11.51 10.07
CA ILE A 77 9.68 10.54 9.99
C ILE A 77 9.03 10.27 11.36
N ARG A 78 9.80 10.39 12.45
CA ARG A 78 9.29 10.21 13.83
C ARG A 78 8.62 11.45 14.39
N ASP A 79 8.72 12.60 13.72
CA ASP A 79 8.12 13.84 14.17
C ASP A 79 6.59 13.80 14.06
N ARG A 80 5.89 14.56 14.92
CA ARG A 80 4.42 14.64 14.91
C ARG A 80 3.86 15.18 13.60
N SER A 81 4.60 16.03 12.89
CA SER A 81 4.19 16.53 11.57
C SER A 81 4.06 15.41 10.54
N ALA A 82 4.91 14.40 10.57
CA ALA A 82 4.81 13.24 9.68
C ALA A 82 3.52 12.44 9.93
N LYS A 83 3.08 12.35 11.20
CA LYS A 83 1.80 11.72 11.54
C LYS A 83 0.60 12.45 10.95
N GLN A 84 0.61 13.78 10.93
CA GLN A 84 -0.48 14.56 10.35
C GLN A 84 -0.64 14.29 8.85
N VAL A 85 0.49 14.23 8.13
CA VAL A 85 0.49 13.87 6.70
C VAL A 85 -0.04 12.45 6.52
N PHE A 86 0.38 11.49 7.36
CA PHE A 86 -0.13 10.12 7.28
C PHE A 86 -1.65 10.07 7.46
N ASP A 87 -2.18 10.74 8.48
CA ASP A 87 -3.61 10.75 8.79
C ASP A 87 -4.43 11.43 7.67
N GLU A 88 -3.88 12.46 7.01
CA GLU A 88 -4.53 13.14 5.87
C GLU A 88 -4.68 12.22 4.65
N TRP A 89 -3.64 11.49 4.28
CA TRP A 89 -3.64 10.66 3.06
C TRP A 89 -4.19 9.25 3.26
N LEU A 90 -4.00 8.68 4.46
CA LEU A 90 -4.26 7.27 4.75
C LEU A 90 -5.20 7.09 5.95
N GLY A 91 -5.86 8.14 6.44
CA GLY A 91 -6.72 8.08 7.62
C GLY A 91 -7.81 7.01 7.53
N GLU A 92 -8.49 6.89 6.38
CA GLU A 92 -9.50 5.85 6.17
C GLU A 92 -8.89 4.44 6.06
N TYR A 93 -7.65 4.32 5.58
CA TYR A 93 -6.92 3.06 5.49
C TYR A 93 -6.26 2.65 6.82
N TYR A 94 -6.14 3.57 7.77
CA TYR A 94 -5.41 3.38 9.02
C TYR A 94 -5.81 2.11 9.79
N PRO A 95 -7.11 1.79 9.99
CA PRO A 95 -7.50 0.58 10.70
C PRO A 95 -6.97 -0.69 10.02
N GLN A 96 -7.03 -0.75 8.69
CA GLN A 96 -6.52 -1.88 7.92
C GLN A 96 -4.99 -1.97 8.01
N ALA A 97 -4.28 -0.83 7.94
CA ALA A 97 -2.83 -0.80 8.10
C ALA A 97 -2.38 -1.33 9.46
N ILE A 98 -3.11 -1.02 10.54
CA ILE A 98 -2.83 -1.55 11.88
C ILE A 98 -3.09 -3.06 11.96
N ALA A 99 -4.20 -3.54 11.37
CA ALA A 99 -4.50 -4.97 11.33
C ALA A 99 -3.44 -5.76 10.54
N ASP A 100 -3.03 -5.25 9.38
CA ASP A 100 -1.97 -5.84 8.56
C ASP A 100 -0.63 -5.85 9.32
N LEU A 101 -0.30 -4.75 10.02
CA LEU A 101 0.91 -4.65 10.83
C LEU A 101 0.92 -5.66 11.98
N ASP A 102 -0.18 -5.80 12.71
CA ASP A 102 -0.31 -6.76 13.80
C ASP A 102 -0.14 -8.20 13.31
N TYR A 103 -0.80 -8.54 12.19
CA TYR A 103 -0.62 -9.84 11.56
C TYR A 103 0.85 -10.09 11.22
N CYS A 104 1.49 -9.13 10.55
CA CYS A 104 2.86 -9.25 10.07
C CYS A 104 3.90 -9.33 11.19
N GLN A 105 3.69 -8.64 12.31
CA GLN A 105 4.65 -8.61 13.42
C GLN A 105 4.41 -9.70 14.47
N ASN A 106 3.15 -10.05 14.72
CA ASN A 106 2.78 -10.81 15.91
C ASN A 106 2.13 -12.17 15.60
N GLN A 107 1.47 -12.32 14.45
CA GLN A 107 0.64 -13.50 14.18
C GLN A 107 1.19 -14.43 13.09
N ARG A 108 2.01 -13.90 12.17
CA ARG A 108 2.63 -14.68 11.10
C ARG A 108 3.63 -15.67 11.69
N LYS A 109 3.23 -16.93 11.79
CA LYS A 109 4.15 -18.05 12.03
C LYS A 109 4.87 -18.34 10.71
N LEU A 110 6.20 -18.18 10.70
CA LEU A 110 7.06 -18.66 9.62
C LEU A 110 7.06 -20.18 9.56
#